data_AF-A0A0S4LH20-F1
#
_entry.id   AF-A0A0S4LH20-F1
#
_cell.length_a   1.000
_cell.length_b   1.000
_cell.length_c   1.000
_cell.angle_alpha   90.00
_cell.angle_beta   90.00
_cell.angle_gamma   90.00
#
_symmetry.space_group_name_H-M   'P 1'
#
loop_
_entity.id
_entity.type
_entity.pdbx_description
1 polymer ?
#
loop_
_entity_poly.entity_id
_entity_poly.type
_entity_poly.pdbx_seq_one_letter_code
_entity_poly.pdbx_strand_id
1 'polypeptide(L)'
;MSEPTITCPNCKTEIKLTESLAAPLIESTRRDYEKRLALKDTDIARKEESLREREAAVSKASQAIDDQVAEKILVERAKIVSEESKKAKLALQTDIDQKARELAELQEVLTQRDVKLAEAQKAQADLIRQKRELDDAKRELELTVEKRVQDGLSITREQAKKEAEEGLKLKVMEKEQTIASMQTQIEELKRRAEQGSQQLQGEVQELELEAVLRGKFPRDTIEPVPKGEFGGDALQRVMGPLGQVCGTILWESKRTKNWSDGWLVKLRDDQRTAKADIAIIVSQTLPKDVESFDLVAGIWVTNAKSVFSLAVALRHSLIELASARQALDGQQTKTEMVYQYLTGPRFRHRVEAIVEAFSSMQEDLDREKKAITKQWAKREEQIERVMGATVGMYGDLQAIAGKSLQEIEGLELGALESKEPIQQLLPE
;
A
#
# COMPACT_ATOMS: atom_id res chain seq x y z
N MET A 1 -44.10 -109.33 -45.11
CA MET A 1 -45.39 -108.70 -45.44
C MET A 1 -45.57 -108.83 -46.95
N SER A 2 -46.63 -109.53 -47.37
CA SER A 2 -47.07 -109.79 -48.77
C SER A 2 -46.02 -109.64 -49.87
N GLU A 3 -45.42 -110.77 -50.29
CA GLU A 3 -44.58 -110.81 -51.51
C GLU A 3 -45.42 -110.38 -52.72
N PRO A 4 -45.05 -109.29 -53.43
CA PRO A 4 -45.84 -108.81 -54.54
C PRO A 4 -45.82 -109.82 -55.69
N THR A 5 -47.00 -110.27 -56.12
CA THR A 5 -47.18 -111.19 -57.25
C THR A 5 -47.63 -110.40 -58.48
N ILE A 6 -46.96 -110.62 -59.61
CA ILE A 6 -47.36 -110.08 -60.90
C ILE A 6 -47.93 -111.22 -61.75
N THR A 7 -49.14 -111.05 -62.27
CA THR A 7 -49.76 -111.98 -63.22
C THR A 7 -49.26 -111.73 -64.63
N CYS A 8 -48.73 -112.76 -65.30
CA CYS A 8 -48.28 -112.65 -66.68
C CYS A 8 -49.48 -112.43 -67.63
N PRO A 9 -49.50 -111.35 -68.44
CA PRO A 9 -50.62 -111.06 -69.34
C PRO A 9 -50.78 -112.07 -70.49
N ASN A 10 -49.78 -112.91 -70.77
CA ASN A 10 -49.78 -113.85 -71.90
C ASN A 10 -50.20 -115.29 -71.53
N CYS A 11 -49.87 -115.76 -70.32
CA CYS A 11 -50.16 -117.14 -69.89
C CYS A 11 -50.86 -117.24 -68.53
N LYS A 12 -51.26 -116.11 -67.93
CA LYS A 12 -51.97 -116.00 -66.63
C LYS A 12 -51.30 -116.70 -65.44
N THR A 13 -50.03 -117.06 -65.55
CA THR A 13 -49.26 -117.64 -64.44
C THR A 13 -48.89 -116.56 -63.43
N GLU A 14 -49.07 -116.86 -62.13
CA GLU A 14 -48.67 -115.99 -61.03
C GLU A 14 -47.15 -116.06 -60.80
N ILE A 15 -46.45 -114.95 -61.01
CA ILE A 15 -45.02 -114.84 -60.78
C ILE A 15 -44.81 -114.12 -59.44
N LYS A 16 -44.20 -114.82 -58.48
CA LYS A 16 -43.80 -114.25 -57.19
C LYS A 16 -42.51 -113.45 -57.37
N LEU A 17 -42.50 -112.16 -56.99
CA LEU A 17 -41.28 -111.36 -56.91
C LEU A 17 -40.46 -111.81 -55.69
N THR A 18 -39.81 -112.96 -55.80
CA THR A 18 -38.86 -113.43 -54.79
C THR A 18 -37.58 -112.61 -54.82
N GLU A 19 -36.88 -112.51 -53.69
CA GLU A 19 -35.60 -111.80 -53.49
C GLU A 19 -34.55 -112.08 -54.60
N SER A 20 -34.61 -113.27 -55.21
CA SER A 20 -33.77 -113.69 -56.34
C SER A 20 -33.98 -112.89 -57.65
N LEU A 21 -35.13 -112.24 -57.87
CA LEU A 21 -35.40 -111.42 -59.05
C LEU A 21 -35.03 -109.94 -58.86
N ALA A 22 -34.99 -109.46 -57.62
CA ALA A 22 -34.67 -108.06 -57.28
C ALA A 22 -33.19 -107.82 -56.95
N ALA A 23 -32.45 -108.86 -56.53
CA ALA A 23 -31.03 -108.77 -56.18
C ALA A 23 -30.14 -108.10 -57.27
N PRO A 24 -30.29 -108.38 -58.59
CA PRO A 24 -29.47 -107.74 -59.62
C PRO A 24 -29.69 -106.22 -59.73
N LEU A 25 -30.93 -105.76 -59.49
CA LEU A 25 -31.30 -104.34 -59.56
C LEU A 25 -30.85 -103.58 -58.30
N ILE A 26 -30.88 -104.23 -57.13
CA ILE A 26 -30.39 -103.67 -55.88
C ILE A 26 -28.85 -103.57 -55.92
N GLU A 27 -28.18 -104.55 -56.50
CA GLU A 27 -26.72 -104.50 -56.65
C GLU A 27 -26.26 -103.47 -57.68
N SER A 28 -26.98 -103.31 -58.80
CA SER A 28 -26.69 -102.26 -59.77
C SER A 28 -26.89 -100.85 -59.18
N THR A 29 -27.98 -100.63 -58.44
CA THR A 29 -28.24 -99.35 -57.78
C THR A 29 -27.21 -99.07 -56.68
N ARG A 30 -26.82 -100.08 -55.88
CA ARG A 30 -25.76 -99.94 -54.88
C ARG A 30 -24.43 -99.51 -55.51
N ARG A 31 -24.01 -100.14 -56.61
CA ARG A 31 -22.78 -99.76 -57.33
C ARG A 31 -22.85 -98.33 -57.87
N ASP A 32 -24.00 -97.89 -58.35
CA ASP A 32 -24.17 -96.50 -58.83
C ASP A 32 -24.14 -95.48 -57.68
N TYR A 33 -24.70 -95.81 -56.52
CA TYR A 33 -24.60 -94.98 -55.32
C TYR A 33 -23.17 -94.93 -54.76
N GLU A 34 -22.47 -96.06 -54.73
CA GLU A 34 -21.05 -96.13 -54.33
C GLU A 34 -20.17 -95.27 -55.26
N LYS A 35 -20.41 -95.31 -56.57
CA LYS A 35 -19.74 -94.41 -57.53
C LYS A 35 -20.08 -92.94 -57.30
N ARG A 36 -21.35 -92.60 -57.04
CA ARG A 36 -21.77 -91.22 -56.78
C ARG A 36 -21.21 -90.68 -55.47
N LEU A 37 -21.11 -91.50 -54.44
CA LEU A 37 -20.49 -91.16 -53.16
C LEU A 37 -18.99 -90.92 -53.36
N ALA A 38 -18.29 -91.84 -54.03
CA ALA A 38 -16.87 -91.67 -54.34
C ALA A 38 -16.61 -90.38 -55.14
N LEU A 39 -17.44 -90.06 -56.14
CA LEU A 39 -17.33 -88.80 -56.88
C LEU A 39 -17.55 -87.58 -55.99
N LYS A 40 -18.57 -87.59 -55.12
CA LYS A 40 -18.81 -86.49 -54.17
C LYS A 40 -17.67 -86.33 -53.17
N ASP A 41 -17.11 -87.42 -52.66
CA ASP A 41 -15.98 -87.38 -51.74
C ASP A 41 -14.75 -86.77 -52.42
N THR A 42 -14.51 -87.10 -53.70
CA THR A 42 -13.42 -86.46 -54.46
C THR A 42 -13.67 -84.97 -54.73
N ASP A 43 -14.91 -84.56 -54.97
CA ASP A 43 -15.27 -83.15 -55.18
C ASP A 43 -15.17 -82.34 -53.87
N ILE A 44 -15.56 -82.93 -52.73
CA ILE A 44 -15.41 -82.32 -51.40
C ILE A 44 -13.93 -82.17 -51.07
N ALA A 45 -13.12 -83.22 -51.24
CA ALA A 45 -11.68 -83.16 -51.02
C ALA A 45 -11.01 -82.07 -51.88
N ARG A 46 -11.42 -81.92 -53.15
CA ARG A 46 -10.92 -80.85 -54.03
C ARG A 46 -11.31 -79.46 -53.54
N LYS A 47 -12.53 -79.28 -53.02
CA LYS A 47 -13.00 -78.00 -52.46
C LYS A 47 -12.29 -77.66 -51.15
N GLU A 48 -12.11 -78.62 -50.27
CA GLU A 48 -11.38 -78.43 -49.01
C GLU A 48 -9.93 -78.02 -49.27
N GLU A 49 -9.26 -78.64 -50.24
CA GLU A 49 -7.90 -78.26 -50.61
C GLU A 49 -7.86 -76.84 -51.19
N SER A 50 -8.79 -76.49 -52.09
CA SER A 50 -8.89 -75.13 -52.63
C SER A 50 -9.18 -74.07 -51.56
N LEU A 51 -9.98 -74.41 -50.54
CA LEU A 51 -10.24 -73.52 -49.41
C LEU A 51 -9.00 -73.35 -48.53
N ARG A 52 -8.26 -74.43 -48.23
CA ARG A 52 -6.99 -74.34 -47.49
C ARG A 52 -5.95 -73.50 -48.21
N GLU A 53 -5.83 -73.65 -49.53
CA GLU A 53 -4.95 -72.82 -50.35
C GLU A 53 -5.35 -71.34 -50.28
N ARG A 54 -6.65 -71.03 -50.34
CA ARG A 54 -7.16 -69.66 -50.20
C ARG A 54 -6.94 -69.09 -48.80
N GLU A 55 -7.19 -69.85 -47.75
CA GLU A 55 -6.92 -69.44 -46.36
C GLU A 55 -5.43 -69.15 -46.15
N ALA A 56 -4.56 -70.02 -46.66
CA ALA A 56 -3.11 -69.79 -46.63
C ALA A 56 -2.69 -68.56 -47.43
N ALA A 57 -3.29 -68.31 -48.60
CA ALA A 57 -3.04 -67.12 -49.40
C ALA A 57 -3.51 -65.83 -48.70
N VAL A 58 -4.69 -65.84 -48.09
CA VAL A 58 -5.22 -64.71 -47.31
C VAL A 58 -4.37 -64.43 -46.08
N SER A 59 -3.94 -65.47 -45.36
CA SER A 59 -3.04 -65.31 -44.20
C SER A 59 -1.70 -64.68 -44.60
N LYS A 60 -1.11 -65.12 -45.73
CA LYS A 60 0.13 -64.53 -46.26
C LYS A 60 -0.08 -63.08 -46.71
N ALA A 61 -1.20 -62.78 -47.34
CA ALA A 61 -1.53 -61.41 -47.76
C ALA A 61 -1.74 -60.49 -46.54
N SER A 62 -2.40 -60.97 -45.48
CA SER A 62 -2.57 -60.20 -44.24
C SER A 62 -1.23 -59.89 -43.59
N GLN A 63 -0.34 -60.88 -43.45
CA GLN A 63 1.00 -60.67 -42.90
C GLN A 63 1.81 -59.66 -43.72
N ALA A 64 1.76 -59.75 -45.05
CA ALA A 64 2.45 -58.78 -45.92
C ALA A 64 1.90 -57.36 -45.77
N ILE A 65 0.59 -57.20 -45.55
CA ILE A 65 -0.03 -55.90 -45.28
C ILE A 65 0.41 -55.38 -43.90
N ASP A 66 0.40 -56.24 -42.88
CA ASP A 66 0.82 -55.87 -41.52
C ASP A 66 2.28 -55.40 -41.49
N ASP A 67 3.18 -56.09 -42.20
CA ASP A 67 4.59 -55.72 -42.35
C ASP A 67 4.74 -54.35 -43.06
N GLN A 68 4.00 -54.12 -44.16
CA GLN A 68 4.02 -52.84 -44.87
C GLN A 68 3.48 -51.68 -44.01
N VAL A 69 2.44 -51.94 -43.20
CA VAL A 69 1.88 -50.95 -42.29
C VAL A 69 2.88 -50.66 -41.17
N ALA A 70 3.52 -51.67 -40.59
CA ALA A 70 4.55 -51.50 -39.58
C ALA A 70 5.72 -50.66 -40.09
N GLU A 71 6.21 -50.91 -41.31
CA GLU A 71 7.28 -50.14 -41.93
C GLU A 71 6.88 -48.67 -42.15
N LYS A 72 5.69 -48.41 -42.69
CA LYS A 72 5.18 -47.04 -42.87
C LYS A 72 5.01 -46.30 -41.54
N ILE A 73 4.53 -46.97 -40.50
CA ILE A 73 4.39 -46.38 -39.16
C ILE A 73 5.76 -46.02 -38.59
N LEU A 74 6.80 -46.84 -38.77
CA LEU A 74 8.15 -46.53 -38.32
C LEU A 74 8.70 -45.27 -39.01
N VAL A 75 8.54 -45.17 -40.32
CA VAL A 75 8.99 -44.00 -41.11
C VAL A 75 8.25 -42.73 -40.66
N GLU A 76 6.93 -42.77 -40.52
CA GLU A 76 6.15 -41.60 -40.10
C GLU A 76 6.43 -41.21 -38.64
N ARG A 77 6.61 -42.17 -37.72
CA ARG A 77 7.04 -41.87 -36.35
C ARG A 77 8.40 -41.18 -36.32
N ALA A 78 9.36 -41.63 -37.14
CA ALA A 78 10.68 -41.00 -37.23
C ALA A 78 10.59 -39.55 -37.77
N LYS A 79 9.73 -39.30 -38.75
CA LYS A 79 9.47 -37.94 -39.26
C LYS A 79 8.85 -37.04 -38.19
N ILE A 80 7.81 -37.51 -37.50
CA ILE A 80 7.14 -36.76 -36.42
C ILE A 80 8.14 -36.38 -35.33
N VAL A 81 8.97 -37.33 -34.88
CA VAL A 81 9.99 -37.05 -33.85
C VAL A 81 11.01 -36.00 -34.33
N SER A 82 11.44 -36.07 -35.60
CA SER A 82 12.37 -35.09 -36.18
C SER A 82 11.75 -33.69 -36.28
N GLU A 83 10.49 -33.60 -36.73
CA GLU A 83 9.77 -32.33 -36.85
C GLU A 83 9.48 -31.70 -35.48
N GLU A 84 9.02 -32.49 -34.51
CA GLU A 84 8.78 -32.02 -33.15
C GLU A 84 10.08 -31.59 -32.47
N SER A 85 11.19 -32.31 -32.69
CA SER A 85 12.51 -31.88 -32.19
C SER A 85 12.94 -30.54 -32.80
N LYS A 86 12.70 -30.31 -34.10
CA LYS A 86 13.00 -29.03 -34.75
C LYS A 86 12.13 -27.90 -34.22
N LYS A 87 10.81 -28.12 -34.08
CA LYS A 87 9.88 -27.13 -33.51
C LYS A 87 10.25 -26.79 -32.07
N ALA A 88 10.55 -27.80 -31.25
CA ALA A 88 10.97 -27.59 -29.86
C ALA A 88 12.27 -26.78 -29.76
N LYS A 89 13.26 -27.06 -30.62
CA LYS A 89 14.50 -26.27 -30.68
C LYS A 89 14.24 -24.83 -31.10
N LEU A 90 13.36 -24.61 -32.07
CA LEU A 90 13.05 -23.26 -32.55
C LEU A 90 12.28 -22.44 -31.50
N ALA A 91 11.30 -23.05 -30.83
CA ALA A 91 10.58 -22.42 -29.71
C ALA A 91 11.52 -22.09 -28.53
N LEU A 92 12.43 -23.01 -28.19
CA LEU A 92 13.42 -22.75 -27.15
C LEU A 92 14.38 -21.62 -27.54
N GLN A 93 14.80 -21.54 -28.81
CA GLN A 93 15.65 -20.46 -29.29
C GLN A 93 14.93 -19.12 -29.22
N THR A 94 13.66 -19.03 -29.62
CA THR A 94 12.89 -17.79 -29.51
C THR A 94 12.70 -17.34 -28.06
N ASP A 95 12.46 -18.28 -27.13
CA ASP A 95 12.35 -17.97 -25.71
C ASP A 95 13.67 -17.46 -25.12
N ILE A 96 14.80 -18.04 -25.52
CA ILE A 96 16.13 -17.59 -25.10
C ILE A 96 16.43 -16.20 -25.67
N ASP A 97 16.16 -15.97 -26.95
CA ASP A 97 16.39 -14.67 -27.61
C ASP A 97 15.49 -13.58 -26.99
N GLN A 98 14.25 -13.91 -26.64
CA GLN A 98 13.36 -13.00 -25.93
C GLN A 98 13.90 -12.66 -24.53
N LYS A 99 14.27 -13.67 -23.74
CA LYS A 99 14.86 -13.44 -22.41
C LYS A 99 16.18 -12.66 -22.47
N ALA A 100 16.99 -12.87 -23.49
CA ALA A 100 18.22 -12.11 -23.69
C ALA A 100 17.94 -10.62 -23.95
N ARG A 101 16.89 -10.30 -24.72
CA ARG A 101 16.46 -8.91 -24.93
C ARG A 101 15.92 -8.27 -23.64
N GLU A 102 15.06 -8.98 -22.92
CA GLU A 102 14.52 -8.51 -21.63
C GLU A 102 15.65 -8.24 -20.62
N LEU A 103 16.67 -9.10 -20.56
CA LEU A 103 17.85 -8.89 -19.71
C LEU A 103 18.68 -7.68 -20.14
N ALA A 104 18.85 -7.46 -21.44
CA ALA A 104 19.58 -6.30 -21.96
C ALA A 104 18.84 -4.99 -21.64
N GLU A 105 17.52 -4.95 -21.83
CA GLU A 105 16.67 -3.80 -21.48
C GLU A 105 16.71 -3.51 -19.98
N LEU A 106 16.63 -4.55 -19.13
CA LEU A 106 16.74 -4.40 -17.68
C LEU A 106 18.11 -3.86 -17.26
N GLN A 107 19.20 -4.32 -17.88
CA GLN A 107 20.54 -3.80 -17.63
C GLN A 107 20.67 -2.33 -18.05
N GLU A 108 20.07 -1.94 -19.18
CA GLU A 108 20.05 -0.54 -19.61
C GLU A 108 19.27 0.34 -18.62
N VAL A 109 18.11 -0.11 -18.14
CA VAL A 109 17.33 0.61 -17.12
C VAL A 109 18.13 0.74 -15.83
N LEU A 110 18.84 -0.30 -15.39
CA LEU A 110 19.69 -0.24 -14.19
C LEU A 110 20.83 0.77 -14.35
N THR A 111 21.55 0.74 -15.47
CA THR A 111 22.63 1.72 -15.70
C THR A 111 22.12 3.16 -15.74
N GLN A 112 20.97 3.42 -16.36
CA GLN A 112 20.33 4.73 -16.34
C GLN A 112 19.92 5.16 -14.92
N ARG A 113 19.46 4.23 -14.09
CA ARG A 113 19.10 4.50 -12.69
C ARG A 113 20.33 4.81 -11.84
N ASP A 114 21.43 4.09 -12.03
CA ASP A 114 22.69 4.33 -11.33
C ASP A 114 23.27 5.71 -11.67
N VAL A 115 23.22 6.12 -12.95
CA VAL A 115 23.63 7.47 -13.37
C VAL A 115 22.78 8.54 -12.68
N LYS A 116 21.44 8.40 -12.69
CA LYS A 116 20.54 9.35 -12.01
C LYS A 116 20.76 9.39 -10.50
N LEU A 117 21.07 8.26 -9.88
CA LEU A 117 21.36 8.18 -8.45
C LEU A 117 22.68 8.88 -8.11
N ALA A 118 23.71 8.70 -8.94
CA ALA A 118 24.98 9.42 -8.79
C ALA A 118 24.80 10.94 -8.97
N GLU A 119 24.01 11.37 -9.96
CA GLU A 119 23.67 12.79 -10.17
C GLU A 119 22.92 13.38 -8.96
N ALA A 120 21.92 12.66 -8.43
CA ALA A 120 21.16 13.09 -7.27
C ALA A 120 22.03 13.19 -6.00
N GLN A 121 22.93 12.22 -5.78
CA GLN A 121 23.89 12.25 -4.67
C GLN A 121 24.85 13.44 -4.79
N LYS A 122 25.35 13.73 -6.00
CA LYS A 122 26.20 14.90 -6.25
C LYS A 122 25.46 16.20 -5.98
N ALA A 123 24.24 16.34 -6.48
CA ALA A 123 23.40 17.52 -6.23
C ALA A 123 23.11 17.70 -4.74
N GLN A 124 22.86 16.62 -4.00
CA GLN A 124 22.67 16.68 -2.55
C GLN A 124 23.95 17.14 -1.82
N ALA A 125 25.12 16.64 -2.22
CA ALA A 125 26.40 17.05 -1.65
C ALA A 125 26.68 18.54 -1.93
N ASP A 126 26.40 19.01 -3.15
CA ASP A 126 26.57 20.42 -3.54
C ASP A 126 25.61 21.33 -2.75
N LEU A 127 24.35 20.94 -2.54
CA LEU A 127 23.40 21.67 -1.70
C LEU A 127 23.84 21.77 -0.24
N ILE A 128 24.39 20.69 0.33
CA ILE A 128 24.92 20.70 1.70
C ILE A 128 26.12 21.66 1.79
N ARG A 129 26.99 21.67 0.79
CA ARG A 129 28.14 22.57 0.72
C ARG A 129 27.70 24.04 0.62
N GLN A 130 26.79 24.35 -0.31
CA GLN A 130 26.22 25.70 -0.44
C GLN A 130 25.54 26.17 0.83
N LYS A 131 24.82 25.28 1.54
CA LYS A 131 24.20 25.60 2.81
C LYS A 131 25.22 25.98 3.88
N ARG A 132 26.33 25.24 3.98
CA ARG A 132 27.42 25.56 4.92
C ARG A 132 28.07 26.91 4.58
N GLU A 133 28.35 27.16 3.31
CA GLU A 133 28.92 28.43 2.85
C GLU A 133 27.98 29.61 3.16
N LEU A 134 26.67 29.45 2.97
CA LEU A 134 25.66 30.46 3.34
C LEU A 134 25.57 30.68 4.85
N ASP A 135 25.63 29.62 5.65
CA ASP A 135 25.56 29.73 7.11
C ASP A 135 26.82 30.41 7.67
N ASP A 136 28.01 30.12 7.13
CA ASP A 136 29.26 30.79 7.50
C ASP A 136 29.26 32.27 7.08
N ALA A 137 28.78 32.58 5.87
CA ALA A 137 28.62 33.96 5.41
C ALA A 137 27.64 34.77 6.28
N LYS A 138 26.55 34.14 6.74
CA LYS A 138 25.61 34.76 7.69
C LYS A 138 26.27 35.08 9.03
N ARG A 139 27.05 34.15 9.59
CA ARG A 139 27.79 34.37 10.85
C ARG A 139 28.80 35.50 10.72
N GLU A 140 29.52 35.56 9.60
CA GLU A 140 30.47 36.65 9.34
C GLU A 140 29.76 38.01 9.21
N LEU A 141 28.60 38.04 8.55
CA LEU A 141 27.77 39.24 8.45
C LEU A 141 27.24 39.68 9.82
N GLU A 142 26.73 38.77 10.64
CA GLU A 142 26.27 39.07 12.00
C GLU A 142 27.41 39.64 12.85
N LEU A 143 28.60 39.03 12.79
CA LEU A 143 29.77 39.48 13.54
C LEU A 143 30.28 40.86 13.06
N THR A 144 30.21 41.15 11.77
CA THR A 144 30.58 42.48 11.24
C THR A 144 29.55 43.55 11.57
N VAL A 145 28.26 43.21 11.58
CA VAL A 145 27.19 44.11 12.06
C VAL A 145 27.37 44.39 13.55
N GLU A 146 27.63 43.37 14.37
CA GLU A 146 27.83 43.53 15.81
C GLU A 146 29.04 44.42 16.11
N LYS A 147 30.17 44.20 15.42
CA LYS A 147 31.35 45.08 15.51
C LYS A 147 31.02 46.53 15.11
N ARG A 148 30.32 46.75 13.99
CA ARG A 148 29.89 48.11 13.58
C ARG A 148 28.97 48.78 14.60
N VAL A 149 28.06 48.03 15.21
CA VAL A 149 27.18 48.56 16.26
C VAL A 149 27.99 48.92 17.51
N GLN A 150 28.95 48.08 17.88
CA GLN A 150 29.82 48.32 19.04
C GLN A 150 30.74 49.54 18.82
N ASP A 151 31.33 49.67 17.63
CA ASP A 151 32.12 50.82 17.22
C ASP A 151 31.27 52.09 17.11
N GLY A 152 30.04 51.99 16.59
CA GLY A 152 29.11 53.12 16.58
C GLY A 152 28.72 53.57 18.00
N LEU A 153 28.52 52.62 18.92
CA LEU A 153 28.20 52.90 20.32
C LEU A 153 29.39 53.50 21.09
N SER A 154 30.63 53.10 20.79
CA SER A 154 31.82 53.70 21.40
C SER A 154 32.00 55.14 20.95
N ILE A 155 31.87 55.42 19.65
CA ILE A 155 31.90 56.79 19.10
C ILE A 155 30.80 57.64 19.73
N THR A 156 29.57 57.12 19.83
CA THR A 156 28.44 57.86 20.41
C THR A 156 28.65 58.12 21.92
N ARG A 157 29.23 57.16 22.66
CA ARG A 157 29.58 57.35 24.08
C ARG A 157 30.69 58.37 24.28
N GLU A 158 31.67 58.41 23.39
CA GLU A 158 32.81 59.32 23.48
C GLU A 158 32.40 60.75 23.12
N GLN A 159 31.47 60.90 22.15
CA GLN A 159 30.79 62.16 21.83
C GLN A 159 29.94 62.65 23.01
N ALA A 160 29.13 61.77 23.61
CA ALA A 160 28.30 62.09 24.76
C ALA A 160 29.13 62.42 26.02
N LYS A 161 30.30 61.80 26.18
CA LYS A 161 31.23 62.09 27.29
C LYS A 161 31.87 63.48 27.15
N LYS A 162 32.25 63.88 25.93
CA LYS A 162 32.75 65.24 25.66
C LYS A 162 31.68 66.31 25.90
N GLU A 163 30.45 66.08 25.45
CA GLU A 163 29.33 66.99 25.68
C GLU A 163 28.95 67.08 27.18
N ALA A 164 29.09 65.98 27.93
CA ALA A 164 28.88 65.96 29.37
C ALA A 164 30.00 66.69 30.15
N GLU A 165 31.27 66.54 29.76
CA GLU A 165 32.41 67.21 30.41
C GLU A 165 32.37 68.74 30.23
N GLU A 166 31.89 69.23 29.09
CA GLU A 166 31.70 70.67 28.83
C GLU A 166 30.49 71.24 29.60
N GLY A 167 29.41 70.48 29.77
CA GLY A 167 28.25 70.86 30.58
C GLY A 167 28.46 70.81 32.10
N LEU A 168 29.40 69.98 32.58
CA LEU A 168 29.70 69.81 34.01
C LEU A 168 30.58 70.94 34.58
N LYS A 169 31.48 71.52 33.78
CA LYS A 169 32.40 72.56 34.26
C LYS A 169 31.72 73.86 34.68
N LEU A 170 30.58 74.19 34.06
CA LEU A 170 29.75 75.35 34.40
C LEU A 170 28.80 75.09 35.58
N LYS A 171 28.34 73.84 35.77
CA LYS A 171 27.40 73.48 36.85
C LYS A 171 28.07 73.18 38.19
N VAL A 172 29.36 72.83 38.21
CA VAL A 172 30.10 72.53 39.47
C VAL A 172 30.32 73.79 40.31
N MET A 173 30.49 74.98 39.71
CA MET A 173 30.65 76.23 40.47
C MET A 173 29.35 76.73 41.12
N GLU A 174 28.17 76.38 40.60
CA GLU A 174 26.88 76.75 41.19
C GLU A 174 26.40 75.74 42.25
N LYS A 175 26.84 74.47 42.16
CA LYS A 175 26.35 73.35 42.97
C LYS A 175 27.13 73.13 44.28
N GLU A 176 28.33 73.69 44.43
CA GLU A 176 29.12 73.59 45.68
C GLU A 176 28.45 74.33 46.86
N GLN A 177 27.55 75.28 46.61
CA GLN A 177 26.85 76.03 47.66
C GLN A 177 25.59 75.33 48.19
N THR A 178 25.11 74.27 47.53
CA THR A 178 23.78 73.67 47.82
C THR A 178 23.83 72.26 48.42
N ILE A 179 25.02 71.64 48.55
CA ILE A 179 25.20 70.23 48.95
C ILE A 179 25.30 70.03 50.49
N ALA A 180 25.15 71.08 51.29
CA ALA A 180 25.12 70.96 52.76
C ALA A 180 23.73 70.60 53.37
N SER A 181 22.66 70.55 52.56
CA SER A 181 21.28 70.55 53.08
C SER A 181 20.39 69.36 52.64
N MET A 182 20.83 68.47 51.77
CA MET A 182 19.96 67.41 51.23
C MET A 182 20.59 66.01 51.29
N GLN A 183 20.88 65.54 52.51
CA GLN A 183 21.28 64.16 52.80
C GLN A 183 20.34 63.45 53.78
N THR A 184 19.02 63.66 53.63
CA THR A 184 18.01 62.84 54.33
C THR A 184 16.70 62.84 53.55
N GLN A 185 16.62 62.03 52.49
CA GLN A 185 15.39 61.44 51.90
C GLN A 185 15.81 60.69 50.62
N ILE A 186 16.36 59.48 50.73
CA ILE A 186 15.66 58.18 50.80
C ILE A 186 15.13 57.71 49.43
N GLU A 187 15.68 56.57 48.99
CA GLU A 187 14.91 55.37 48.63
C GLU A 187 13.60 55.59 47.83
N GLU A 188 13.68 55.82 46.52
CA GLU A 188 12.54 55.61 45.62
C GLU A 188 12.99 55.18 44.21
N LEU A 189 14.02 54.34 44.10
CA LEU A 189 14.32 53.60 42.86
C LEU A 189 14.78 52.16 43.15
N LYS A 190 14.24 51.55 44.21
CA LYS A 190 14.33 50.10 44.47
C LYS A 190 13.04 49.38 44.08
N ARG A 191 12.36 49.88 43.05
CA ARG A 191 11.15 49.29 42.46
C ARG A 191 11.31 49.14 40.95
N ARG A 192 12.16 48.19 40.53
CA ARG A 192 12.27 47.69 39.14
C ARG A 192 13.03 46.35 39.08
N ALA A 193 12.78 45.45 40.03
CA ALA A 193 13.40 44.12 40.09
C ALA A 193 12.35 42.99 40.06
N GLU A 194 11.29 43.16 39.28
CA GLU A 194 10.28 42.13 39.00
C GLU A 194 10.06 42.03 37.49
N GLN A 195 10.88 41.24 36.80
CA GLN A 195 10.50 40.59 35.54
C GLN A 195 11.47 39.45 35.24
N GLY A 196 11.06 38.24 35.62
CA GLY A 196 11.85 37.03 35.38
C GLY A 196 11.35 35.82 36.17
N SER A 197 10.06 35.46 36.03
CA SER A 197 9.55 34.22 36.62
C SER A 197 8.35 33.68 35.83
N GLN A 198 8.60 33.25 34.59
CA GLN A 198 7.68 32.36 33.86
C GLN A 198 8.32 31.04 33.46
N GLN A 199 9.65 30.95 33.30
CA GLN A 199 10.34 29.67 33.02
C GLN A 199 10.53 28.79 34.27
N LEU A 200 10.84 29.38 35.43
CA LEU A 200 11.07 28.66 36.68
C LEU A 200 9.83 27.91 37.22
N GLN A 201 8.62 28.25 36.76
CA GLN A 201 7.39 27.65 37.29
C GLN A 201 6.99 26.33 36.61
N GLY A 202 7.48 26.06 35.39
CA GLY A 202 7.23 24.79 34.68
C GLY A 202 8.16 23.67 35.13
N GLU A 203 9.44 23.99 35.33
CA GLU A 203 10.49 23.03 35.73
C GLU A 203 10.26 22.43 37.12
N VAL A 204 9.68 23.20 38.04
CA VAL A 204 9.36 22.71 39.39
C VAL A 204 8.30 21.61 39.37
N GLN A 205 7.40 21.62 38.40
CA GLN A 205 6.29 20.66 38.33
C GLN A 205 6.69 19.35 37.62
N GLU A 206 7.57 19.42 36.62
CA GLU A 206 8.20 18.24 35.99
C GLU A 206 8.97 17.43 37.05
N LEU A 207 9.76 18.12 37.87
CA LEU A 207 10.50 17.52 38.99
C LEU A 207 9.58 16.94 40.07
N GLU A 208 8.43 17.57 40.33
CA GLU A 208 7.45 17.08 41.31
C GLU A 208 6.80 15.78 40.84
N LEU A 209 6.35 15.70 39.58
CA LEU A 209 5.74 14.49 39.03
C LEU A 209 6.71 13.31 39.06
N GLU A 210 7.97 13.52 38.70
CA GLU A 210 9.01 12.50 38.78
C GLU A 210 9.28 12.02 40.20
N ALA A 211 9.48 12.95 41.13
CA ALA A 211 9.76 12.63 42.53
C ALA A 211 8.62 11.81 43.14
N VAL A 212 7.39 12.18 42.80
CA VAL A 212 6.17 11.53 43.23
C VAL A 212 6.04 10.10 42.66
N LEU A 213 6.26 9.91 41.37
CA LEU A 213 6.23 8.60 40.73
C LEU A 213 7.33 7.69 41.28
N ARG A 214 8.55 8.22 41.47
CA ARG A 214 9.71 7.48 42.00
C ARG A 214 9.51 7.05 43.45
N GLY A 215 8.86 7.90 44.26
CA GLY A 215 8.48 7.56 45.62
C GLY A 215 7.41 6.45 45.69
N LYS A 216 6.42 6.47 44.78
CA LYS A 216 5.32 5.50 44.78
C LYS A 216 5.69 4.15 44.14
N PHE A 217 6.57 4.17 43.13
CA PHE A 217 6.99 2.99 42.38
C PHE A 217 8.52 2.83 42.39
N PRO A 218 9.15 2.48 43.52
CA PRO A 218 10.61 2.44 43.64
C PRO A 218 11.31 1.40 42.75
N ARG A 219 10.56 0.41 42.24
CA ARG A 219 11.09 -0.63 41.35
C ARG A 219 11.06 -0.22 39.88
N ASP A 220 10.26 0.78 39.52
CA ASP A 220 10.11 1.22 38.14
C ASP A 220 11.23 2.20 37.77
N THR A 221 11.59 2.24 36.49
CA THR A 221 12.58 3.22 35.99
C THR A 221 11.84 4.43 35.44
N ILE A 222 12.13 5.62 35.95
CA ILE A 222 11.54 6.88 35.49
C ILE A 222 12.64 7.74 34.89
N GLU A 223 12.57 7.92 33.57
CA GLU A 223 13.53 8.65 32.75
C GLU A 223 12.93 10.00 32.35
N PRO A 224 13.62 11.14 32.59
CA PRO A 224 13.21 12.44 32.06
C PRO A 224 13.38 12.45 30.54
N VAL A 225 12.43 13.06 29.82
CA VAL A 225 12.59 13.30 28.39
C VAL A 225 13.20 14.70 28.17
N PRO A 226 14.33 14.84 27.45
CA PRO A 226 14.98 16.13 27.24
C PRO A 226 14.09 17.16 26.53
N LYS A 227 14.06 18.40 27.02
CA LYS A 227 13.35 19.51 26.37
C LYS A 227 13.89 19.76 24.97
N GLY A 228 13.04 19.59 23.95
CA GLY A 228 13.37 19.83 22.54
C GLY A 228 13.30 18.59 21.66
N GLU A 229 13.15 17.40 22.23
CA GLU A 229 12.80 16.18 21.52
C GLU A 229 11.31 15.85 21.71
N PHE A 230 10.70 15.23 20.71
CA PHE A 230 9.27 14.86 20.67
C PHE A 230 8.94 13.74 21.68
N GLY A 231 8.85 14.09 22.96
CA GLY A 231 8.42 13.18 24.00
C GLY A 231 7.92 13.96 25.22
N GLY A 232 6.87 13.43 25.84
CA GLY A 232 6.25 14.06 26.99
C GLY A 232 7.15 14.14 28.23
N ASP A 233 6.69 14.80 29.28
CA ASP A 233 7.50 15.17 30.44
C ASP A 233 8.29 14.03 31.13
N ALA A 234 7.72 12.82 31.24
CA ALA A 234 8.43 11.69 31.85
C ALA A 234 8.06 10.34 31.24
N LEU A 235 9.04 9.43 31.15
CA LEU A 235 8.83 8.06 30.67
C LEU A 235 9.06 7.06 31.80
N GLN A 236 8.02 6.32 32.15
CA GLN A 236 8.05 5.28 33.17
C GLN A 236 8.11 3.89 32.52
N ARG A 237 9.18 3.15 32.78
CA ARG A 237 9.29 1.73 32.46
C ARG A 237 8.81 0.93 33.66
N VAL A 238 7.70 0.22 33.48
CA VAL A 238 7.09 -0.60 34.53
C VAL A 238 7.87 -1.89 34.69
N MET A 239 8.37 -2.14 35.90
CA MET A 239 9.17 -3.32 36.20
C MET A 239 8.34 -4.37 36.93
N GLY A 240 8.36 -5.59 36.41
CA GLY A 240 7.70 -6.75 36.98
C GLY A 240 8.40 -7.28 38.24
N PRO A 241 7.78 -8.23 38.96
CA PRO A 241 8.34 -8.80 40.18
C PRO A 241 9.72 -9.46 40.02
N LEU A 242 10.06 -9.94 38.82
CA LEU A 242 11.33 -10.61 38.50
C LEU A 242 12.34 -9.64 37.85
N GLY A 243 12.06 -8.33 37.82
CA GLY A 243 12.94 -7.32 37.23
C GLY A 243 12.88 -7.24 35.70
N GLN A 244 11.88 -7.85 35.07
CA GLN A 244 11.60 -7.72 33.64
C GLN A 244 10.80 -6.45 33.33
N VAL A 245 10.99 -5.87 32.15
CA VAL A 245 10.19 -4.74 31.68
C VAL A 245 8.83 -5.24 31.21
N CYS A 246 7.75 -4.81 31.86
CA CYS A 246 6.38 -5.23 31.56
C CYS A 246 5.65 -4.27 30.60
N GLY A 247 6.10 -3.02 30.51
CA GLY A 247 5.55 -2.03 29.59
C GLY A 247 6.04 -0.62 29.90
N THR A 248 5.63 0.33 29.07
CA THR A 248 6.06 1.73 29.17
C THR A 248 4.88 2.69 29.22
N ILE A 249 4.93 3.65 30.15
CA ILE A 249 3.93 4.71 30.32
C ILE A 249 4.61 6.05 30.05
N LEU A 250 4.05 6.82 29.12
CA LEU A 250 4.45 8.20 28.86
C LEU A 250 3.54 9.15 29.65
N TRP A 251 4.16 10.08 30.37
CA TRP A 251 3.49 11.05 31.21
C TRP A 251 3.68 12.45 30.67
N GLU A 252 2.60 13.23 30.64
CA GLU A 252 2.58 14.64 30.27
C GLU A 252 1.82 15.43 31.34
N SER A 253 2.37 16.54 31.81
CA SER A 253 1.78 17.44 32.78
C SER A 253 1.44 18.78 32.14
N LYS A 254 0.16 19.15 32.17
CA LYS A 254 -0.33 20.44 31.66
C LYS A 254 -0.91 21.31 32.77
N ARG A 255 -0.32 22.49 32.92
CA ARG A 255 -0.84 23.55 33.80
C ARG A 255 -1.37 24.71 32.99
N THR A 256 -2.64 24.62 32.61
CA THR A 256 -3.35 25.71 31.94
C THR A 256 -4.74 25.88 32.56
N LYS A 257 -5.36 27.02 32.27
CA LYS A 257 -6.74 27.32 32.69
C LYS A 257 -7.79 26.81 31.69
N ASN A 258 -7.36 26.55 30.47
CA ASN A 258 -8.21 26.11 29.38
C ASN A 258 -7.63 24.82 28.80
N TRP A 259 -8.49 23.82 28.63
CA TRP A 259 -8.18 22.58 27.93
C TRP A 259 -8.01 22.82 26.41
N SER A 260 -7.10 22.10 25.77
CA SER A 260 -6.95 22.09 24.31
C SER A 260 -6.87 20.67 23.79
N ASP A 261 -7.75 20.32 22.85
CA ASP A 261 -7.79 18.99 22.22
C ASP A 261 -6.52 18.71 21.39
N GLY A 262 -5.78 19.75 20.98
CA GLY A 262 -4.50 19.60 20.28
C GLY A 262 -3.43 18.87 21.11
N TRP A 263 -3.55 18.84 22.43
CA TRP A 263 -2.61 18.08 23.28
C TRP A 263 -2.77 16.57 23.10
N LEU A 264 -3.97 16.09 22.80
CA LEU A 264 -4.22 14.68 22.55
C LEU A 264 -3.49 14.22 21.29
N VAL A 265 -3.55 15.02 20.22
CA VAL A 265 -2.87 14.70 18.96
C VAL A 265 -1.36 14.69 19.18
N LYS A 266 -0.81 15.74 19.79
CA LYS A 266 0.63 15.84 20.06
C LYS A 266 1.14 14.67 20.92
N LEU A 267 0.48 14.38 22.04
CA LEU A 267 0.95 13.31 22.93
C LEU A 267 0.85 11.92 22.28
N ARG A 268 -0.09 11.71 21.35
CA ARG A 268 -0.18 10.45 20.60
C ARG A 268 1.02 10.24 19.69
N ASP A 269 1.49 11.30 19.04
CA ASP A 269 2.70 11.26 18.22
C ASP A 269 3.96 11.08 19.08
N ASP A 270 4.00 11.74 20.24
CA ASP A 270 5.06 11.55 21.24
C ASP A 270 5.06 10.12 21.78
N GLN A 271 3.90 9.52 22.04
CA GLN A 271 3.74 8.12 22.45
C GLN A 271 4.30 7.15 21.42
N ARG A 272 4.01 7.38 20.13
CA ARG A 272 4.52 6.56 19.02
C ARG A 272 6.04 6.66 18.91
N THR A 273 6.58 7.87 19.03
CA THR A 273 8.02 8.16 18.96
C THR A 273 8.76 7.49 20.12
N ALA A 274 8.23 7.63 21.33
CA ALA A 274 8.76 7.01 22.55
C ALA A 274 8.50 5.50 22.65
N LYS A 275 7.72 4.92 21.73
CA LYS A 275 7.26 3.52 21.77
C LYS A 275 6.61 3.16 23.11
N ALA A 276 5.84 4.11 23.65
CA ALA A 276 5.14 3.93 24.91
C ALA A 276 3.85 3.11 24.70
N ASP A 277 3.61 2.12 25.56
CA ASP A 277 2.39 1.30 25.51
C ASP A 277 1.15 2.13 25.92
N ILE A 278 1.30 3.03 26.89
CA ILE A 278 0.24 3.88 27.42
C ILE A 278 0.72 5.34 27.49
N ALA A 279 -0.16 6.29 27.19
CA ALA A 279 0.09 7.72 27.38
C ALA A 279 -0.94 8.34 28.33
N ILE A 280 -0.48 9.23 29.22
CA ILE A 280 -1.29 9.86 30.27
C ILE A 280 -1.03 11.37 30.31
N ILE A 281 -2.10 12.16 30.25
CA ILE A 281 -2.10 13.61 30.52
C ILE A 281 -2.61 13.86 31.93
N VAL A 282 -1.77 14.47 32.75
CA VAL A 282 -2.14 15.04 34.05
C VAL A 282 -2.41 16.52 33.84
N SER A 283 -3.66 16.95 34.01
CA SER A 283 -4.05 18.34 33.81
C SER A 283 -4.86 18.89 34.98
N GLN A 284 -4.72 20.19 35.24
CA GLN A 284 -5.56 20.90 36.21
C GLN A 284 -6.97 21.13 35.69
N THR A 285 -7.12 21.36 34.39
CA THR A 285 -8.41 21.55 33.72
C THR A 285 -8.67 20.39 32.79
N LEU A 286 -9.82 19.74 32.92
CA LEU A 286 -10.20 18.55 32.16
C LEU A 286 -11.17 18.91 31.01
N PRO A 287 -11.35 18.03 30.00
CA PRO A 287 -12.40 18.14 28.99
C PRO A 287 -13.80 18.24 29.61
N LYS A 288 -14.77 18.74 28.84
CA LYS A 288 -16.13 19.07 29.33
C LYS A 288 -16.95 17.89 29.87
N ASP A 289 -16.50 16.65 29.71
CA ASP A 289 -17.21 15.44 30.14
C ASP A 289 -16.41 14.57 31.12
N VAL A 290 -15.26 15.06 31.61
CA VAL A 290 -14.34 14.29 32.46
C VAL A 290 -14.22 14.97 33.84
N GLU A 291 -14.72 14.31 34.88
CA GLU A 291 -14.62 14.82 36.26
C GLU A 291 -13.32 14.42 36.97
N SER A 292 -12.90 13.15 36.83
CA SER A 292 -11.76 12.59 37.55
C SER A 292 -10.65 12.10 36.63
N PHE A 293 -10.95 11.06 35.86
CA PHE A 293 -10.10 10.59 34.77
C PHE A 293 -10.94 9.80 33.76
N ASP A 294 -10.54 9.81 32.50
CA ASP A 294 -11.17 9.03 31.44
C ASP A 294 -10.18 8.74 30.31
N LEU A 295 -10.53 7.80 29.43
CA LEU A 295 -9.80 7.47 28.21
C LEU A 295 -10.38 8.27 27.03
N VAL A 296 -9.71 9.36 26.67
CA VAL A 296 -10.14 10.25 25.59
C VAL A 296 -9.23 10.05 24.37
N ALA A 297 -9.81 9.59 23.26
CA ALA A 297 -9.09 9.34 22.01
C ALA A 297 -7.81 8.49 22.18
N GLY A 298 -7.89 7.44 23.01
CA GLY A 298 -6.79 6.51 23.28
C GLY A 298 -5.75 7.01 24.29
N ILE A 299 -5.91 8.20 24.85
CA ILE A 299 -5.02 8.78 25.86
C ILE A 299 -5.77 8.91 27.18
N TRP A 300 -5.13 8.48 28.26
CA TRP A 300 -5.70 8.67 29.58
C TRP A 300 -5.54 10.12 30.03
N VAL A 301 -6.64 10.77 30.39
CA VAL A 301 -6.63 12.14 30.91
C VAL A 301 -7.05 12.07 32.38
N THR A 302 -6.27 12.65 33.28
CA THR A 302 -6.53 12.61 34.72
C THR A 302 -6.20 13.91 35.42
N ASN A 303 -6.88 14.18 36.53
CA ASN A 303 -6.48 15.25 37.44
C ASN A 303 -5.36 14.80 38.39
N ALA A 304 -4.66 15.77 38.99
CA ALA A 304 -3.56 15.50 39.92
C ALA A 304 -3.96 14.70 41.18
N LYS A 305 -5.26 14.69 41.54
CA LYS A 305 -5.74 13.92 42.71
C LYS A 305 -5.90 12.43 42.40
N SER A 306 -6.27 12.10 41.17
CA SER A 306 -6.59 10.72 40.75
C SER A 306 -5.41 10.04 40.05
N VAL A 307 -4.35 10.79 39.74
CA VAL A 307 -3.15 10.31 39.04
C VAL A 307 -2.58 9.03 39.64
N PHE A 308 -2.55 8.91 40.98
CA PHE A 308 -2.01 7.73 41.66
C PHE A 308 -2.86 6.49 41.47
N SER A 309 -4.17 6.62 41.68
CA SER A 309 -5.11 5.51 41.55
C SER A 309 -5.05 4.96 40.13
N LEU A 310 -4.99 5.87 39.16
CA LEU A 310 -4.85 5.52 37.75
C LEU A 310 -3.48 4.88 37.46
N ALA A 311 -2.38 5.44 37.95
CA ALA A 311 -1.05 4.88 37.78
C ALA A 311 -0.96 3.45 38.32
N VAL A 312 -1.50 3.19 39.51
CA VAL A 312 -1.51 1.85 40.13
C VAL A 312 -2.30 0.86 39.27
N ALA A 313 -3.50 1.25 38.82
CA ALA A 313 -4.35 0.39 38.00
C ALA A 313 -3.68 0.04 36.66
N LEU A 314 -3.16 1.04 35.94
CA LEU A 314 -2.52 0.84 34.64
C LEU A 314 -1.21 0.06 34.77
N ARG A 315 -0.42 0.33 35.80
CA ARG A 315 0.79 -0.44 36.12
C ARG A 315 0.47 -1.91 36.36
N HIS A 316 -0.56 -2.20 37.15
CA HIS A 316 -0.98 -3.58 37.41
C HIS A 316 -1.42 -4.29 36.12
N SER A 317 -2.25 -3.62 35.30
CA SER A 317 -2.68 -4.14 34.00
C SER A 317 -1.51 -4.47 33.07
N LEU A 318 -0.47 -3.63 33.02
CA LEU A 318 0.74 -3.90 32.21
C LEU A 318 1.50 -5.14 32.70
N ILE A 319 1.60 -5.34 34.03
CA ILE A 319 2.29 -6.49 34.61
C ILE A 319 1.53 -7.79 34.32
N GLU A 320 0.20 -7.80 34.49
CA GLU A 320 -0.65 -8.95 34.17
C GLU A 320 -0.56 -9.29 32.69
N LEU A 321 -0.64 -8.29 31.82
CA LEU A 321 -0.58 -8.47 30.37
C LEU A 321 0.79 -8.99 29.91
N ALA A 322 1.88 -8.50 30.50
CA ALA A 322 3.22 -9.04 30.25
C ALA A 322 3.35 -10.49 30.72
N SER A 323 2.80 -10.83 31.88
CA SER A 323 2.81 -12.19 32.43
C SER A 323 2.01 -13.16 31.54
N ALA A 324 0.85 -12.72 31.03
CA ALA A 324 0.05 -13.49 30.08
C ALA A 324 0.77 -13.68 28.73
N ARG A 325 1.47 -12.65 28.23
CA ARG A 325 2.32 -12.78 27.02
C ARG A 325 3.47 -13.74 27.22
N GLN A 326 4.16 -13.67 28.37
CA GLN A 326 5.27 -14.56 28.69
C GLN A 326 4.83 -16.03 28.83
N ALA A 327 3.62 -16.27 29.36
CA ALA A 327 3.03 -17.61 29.41
C ALA A 327 2.76 -18.21 28.02
N LEU A 328 2.59 -17.36 26.99
CA LEU A 328 2.44 -17.77 25.59
C LEU A 328 3.81 -17.90 24.87
N ASP A 329 4.88 -17.39 25.48
CA ASP A 329 6.23 -17.35 24.91
C ASP A 329 6.96 -18.68 25.21
N GLY A 330 6.59 -19.70 24.44
CA GLY A 330 7.16 -21.05 24.53
C GLY A 330 6.72 -21.99 23.41
N GLN A 331 5.78 -21.58 22.55
CA GLN A 331 5.27 -22.37 21.42
C GLN A 331 5.07 -21.58 20.12
N GLN A 332 5.62 -20.37 19.99
CA GLN A 332 5.28 -19.55 18.83
C GLN A 332 6.09 -19.90 17.58
N THR A 333 5.40 -20.49 16.61
CA THR A 333 5.89 -20.60 15.23
C THR A 333 5.94 -19.22 14.57
N LYS A 334 6.76 -19.04 13.51
CA LYS A 334 6.85 -17.77 12.76
C LYS A 334 5.50 -17.25 12.26
N THR A 335 4.54 -18.15 12.02
CA THR A 335 3.17 -17.83 11.61
C THR A 335 2.37 -17.17 12.74
N GLU A 336 2.52 -17.63 13.97
CA GLU A 336 1.85 -17.03 15.14
C GLU A 336 2.40 -15.64 15.45
N MET A 337 3.71 -15.41 15.27
CA MET A 337 4.29 -14.07 15.44
C MET A 337 3.71 -13.05 14.45
N VAL A 338 3.46 -13.46 13.20
CA VAL A 338 2.82 -12.59 12.18
C VAL A 338 1.37 -12.33 12.55
N TYR A 339 0.64 -13.37 12.98
CA TYR A 339 -0.75 -13.23 13.43
C TYR A 339 -0.86 -12.30 14.64
N GLN A 340 0.04 -12.44 15.63
CA GLN A 340 0.10 -11.59 16.82
C GLN A 340 0.50 -10.15 16.48
N TYR A 341 1.34 -9.94 15.46
CA TYR A 341 1.63 -8.60 14.99
C TYR A 341 0.41 -7.95 14.34
N LEU A 342 -0.29 -8.67 13.44
CA LEU A 342 -1.48 -8.17 12.75
C LEU A 342 -2.65 -7.90 13.70
N THR A 343 -2.81 -8.71 14.73
CA THR A 343 -3.82 -8.52 15.79
C THR A 343 -3.33 -7.65 16.95
N GLY A 344 -2.08 -7.23 16.91
CA GLY A 344 -1.41 -6.54 18.00
C GLY A 344 -1.58 -5.02 17.97
N PRO A 345 -1.33 -4.34 19.11
CA PRO A 345 -1.44 -2.88 19.22
C PRO A 345 -0.54 -2.14 18.23
N ARG A 346 0.62 -2.71 17.88
CA ARG A 346 1.56 -2.09 16.94
C ARG A 346 0.99 -1.95 15.53
N PHE A 347 0.31 -2.97 15.02
CA PHE A 347 -0.33 -2.89 13.70
C PHE A 347 -1.53 -1.95 13.75
N ARG A 348 -2.36 -2.07 14.80
CA ARG A 348 -3.49 -1.16 15.03
C ARG A 348 -3.07 0.31 15.03
N HIS A 349 -2.04 0.68 15.79
CA HIS A 349 -1.53 2.05 15.84
C HIS A 349 -1.02 2.52 14.47
N ARG A 350 -0.41 1.65 13.66
CA ARG A 350 0.01 2.00 12.30
C ARG A 350 -1.17 2.28 11.39
N VAL A 351 -2.22 1.45 11.46
CA VAL A 351 -3.44 1.65 10.66
C VAL A 351 -4.17 2.92 11.12
N GLU A 352 -4.30 3.14 12.43
CA GLU A 352 -4.90 4.36 12.99
C GLU A 352 -4.13 5.62 12.55
N ALA A 353 -2.79 5.60 12.55
CA ALA A 353 -1.99 6.72 12.04
C ALA A 353 -2.23 7.01 10.56
N ILE A 354 -2.36 5.95 9.74
CA ILE A 354 -2.67 6.08 8.32
C ILE A 354 -4.06 6.69 8.14
N VAL A 355 -5.06 6.20 8.87
CA VAL A 355 -6.44 6.71 8.81
C VAL A 355 -6.51 8.16 9.25
N GLU A 356 -5.84 8.53 10.36
CA GLU A 356 -5.75 9.91 10.84
C GLU A 356 -5.13 10.84 9.80
N ALA A 357 -4.02 10.43 9.17
CA ALA A 357 -3.38 11.20 8.11
C ALA A 357 -4.32 11.40 6.91
N PHE A 358 -5.05 10.34 6.49
CA PHE A 358 -6.05 10.45 5.43
C PHE A 358 -7.21 11.38 5.80
N SER A 359 -7.73 11.30 7.02
CA SER A 359 -8.78 12.19 7.50
C SER A 359 -8.31 13.64 7.53
N SER A 360 -7.09 13.92 8.01
CA SER A 360 -6.52 15.27 7.99
C SER A 360 -6.37 15.81 6.57
N MET A 361 -5.83 15.00 5.64
CA MET A 361 -5.68 15.41 4.24
C MET A 361 -7.04 15.67 3.57
N GLN A 362 -8.06 14.88 3.90
CA GLN A 362 -9.41 15.08 3.40
C GLN A 362 -10.03 16.39 3.93
N GLU A 363 -9.85 16.69 5.22
CA GLU A 363 -10.32 17.95 5.80
C GLU A 363 -9.63 19.18 5.17
N ASP A 364 -8.32 19.12 4.94
CA ASP A 364 -7.58 20.20 4.30
C ASP A 364 -8.05 20.42 2.86
N LEU A 365 -8.22 19.33 2.10
CA LEU A 365 -8.76 19.39 0.74
C LEU A 365 -10.18 19.96 0.69
N ASP A 366 -11.03 19.63 1.66
CA ASP A 366 -12.38 20.19 1.75
C ASP A 366 -12.37 21.68 2.14
N ARG A 367 -11.41 22.13 2.96
CA ARG A 367 -11.20 23.55 3.27
C ARG A 367 -10.73 24.31 2.04
N GLU A 368 -9.78 23.77 1.28
CA GLU A 368 -9.30 24.35 0.02
C GLU A 368 -10.42 24.48 -1.01
N LYS A 369 -11.21 23.41 -1.21
CA LYS A 369 -12.39 23.45 -2.09
C LYS A 369 -13.33 24.58 -1.70
N LYS A 370 -13.71 24.69 -0.42
CA LYS A 370 -14.60 25.77 0.05
C LYS A 370 -14.01 27.16 -0.21
N ALA A 371 -12.71 27.35 0.03
CA ALA A 371 -12.03 28.62 -0.19
C ALA A 371 -11.98 28.99 -1.69
N ILE A 372 -11.62 28.04 -2.54
CA ILE A 372 -11.54 28.22 -4.00
C ILE A 372 -12.92 28.47 -4.59
N THR A 373 -13.95 27.72 -4.20
CA THR A 373 -15.33 27.95 -4.66
C THR A 373 -15.82 29.35 -4.27
N LYS A 374 -15.53 29.81 -3.05
CA LYS A 374 -15.82 31.20 -2.65
C LYS A 374 -15.07 32.22 -3.50
N GLN A 375 -13.82 31.95 -3.85
CA GLN A 375 -13.03 32.83 -4.72
C GLN A 375 -13.56 32.86 -6.15
N TRP A 376 -13.99 31.71 -6.69
CA TRP A 376 -14.65 31.62 -8.00
C TRP A 376 -15.92 32.44 -8.01
N ALA A 377 -16.82 32.25 -7.04
CA ALA A 377 -18.06 33.04 -6.94
C ALA A 377 -17.79 34.55 -6.88
N LYS A 378 -16.78 34.97 -6.11
CA LYS A 378 -16.38 36.40 -6.06
C LYS A 378 -15.86 36.90 -7.41
N ARG A 379 -15.05 36.10 -8.12
CA ARG A 379 -14.50 36.48 -9.43
C ARG A 379 -15.59 36.50 -10.51
N GLU A 380 -16.51 35.55 -10.47
CA GLU A 380 -17.67 35.49 -11.35
C GLU A 380 -18.53 36.74 -11.22
N GLU A 381 -18.88 37.15 -9.99
CA GLU A 381 -19.62 38.40 -9.74
C GLU A 381 -18.86 39.65 -10.23
N GLN A 382 -17.53 39.66 -10.10
CA GLN A 382 -16.70 40.75 -10.63
C GLN A 382 -16.72 40.78 -12.17
N ILE A 383 -16.60 39.61 -12.81
CA ILE A 383 -16.67 39.48 -14.26
C ILE A 383 -18.06 39.92 -14.76
N GLU A 384 -19.14 39.44 -14.14
CA GLU A 384 -20.51 39.84 -14.47
C GLU A 384 -20.73 41.36 -14.33
N ARG A 385 -20.23 41.98 -13.26
CA ARG A 385 -20.32 43.44 -13.11
C ARG A 385 -19.59 44.20 -14.22
N VAL A 386 -18.38 43.75 -14.58
CA VAL A 386 -17.62 44.37 -15.68
C VAL A 386 -18.32 44.15 -17.01
N MET A 387 -18.77 42.92 -17.30
CA MET A 387 -19.53 42.61 -18.51
C MET A 387 -20.81 43.45 -18.60
N GLY A 388 -21.59 43.54 -17.52
CA GLY A 388 -22.80 44.35 -17.46
C GLY A 388 -22.53 45.83 -17.72
N ALA A 389 -21.46 46.39 -17.16
CA ALA A 389 -21.03 47.75 -17.42
C ALA A 389 -20.60 47.95 -18.89
N THR A 390 -19.85 47.01 -19.47
CA THR A 390 -19.44 47.04 -20.87
C THR A 390 -20.63 46.96 -21.82
N VAL A 391 -21.59 46.06 -21.56
CA VAL A 391 -22.84 45.93 -22.34
C VAL A 391 -23.70 47.18 -22.21
N GLY A 392 -23.87 47.70 -21.00
CA GLY A 392 -24.64 48.93 -20.76
C GLY A 392 -24.05 50.13 -21.50
N MET A 393 -22.73 50.33 -21.38
CA MET A 393 -22.03 51.41 -22.10
C MET A 393 -22.15 51.28 -23.62
N TYR A 394 -22.09 50.05 -24.14
CA TYR A 394 -22.30 49.79 -25.57
C TYR A 394 -23.74 50.10 -26.00
N GLY A 395 -24.74 49.71 -25.20
CA GLY A 395 -26.14 50.05 -25.44
C GLY A 395 -26.40 51.57 -25.42
N ASP A 396 -25.82 52.29 -24.45
CA ASP A 396 -25.91 53.75 -24.37
C ASP A 396 -25.27 54.43 -25.59
N LEU A 397 -24.08 53.98 -26.00
CA LEU A 397 -23.39 54.47 -27.20
C LEU A 397 -24.20 54.20 -28.48
N GLN A 398 -24.82 53.03 -28.60
CA GLN A 398 -25.68 52.67 -29.74
C GLN A 398 -26.97 53.51 -29.77
N ALA A 399 -27.55 53.84 -28.60
CA ALA A 399 -28.71 54.72 -28.49
C ALA A 399 -28.39 56.18 -28.88
N ILE A 400 -27.19 56.68 -28.54
CA ILE A 400 -26.74 58.04 -28.86
C ILE A 400 -26.30 58.18 -30.32
N ALA A 401 -25.51 57.23 -30.84
CA ALA A 401 -24.89 57.32 -32.15
C ALA A 401 -25.74 56.74 -33.29
N GLY A 402 -26.82 56.01 -32.97
CA GLY A 402 -27.59 55.23 -33.95
C GLY A 402 -26.84 53.97 -34.43
N LYS A 403 -27.44 53.21 -35.36
CA LYS A 403 -26.96 51.90 -35.88
C LYS A 403 -25.58 51.91 -36.60
N SER A 404 -24.76 52.94 -36.44
CA SER A 404 -23.50 53.13 -37.16
C SER A 404 -22.24 52.74 -36.36
N LEU A 405 -22.37 52.28 -35.11
CA LEU A 405 -21.24 51.70 -34.36
C LEU A 405 -20.99 50.24 -34.79
N GLN A 406 -19.72 49.88 -35.03
CA GLN A 406 -19.29 48.50 -35.27
C GLN A 406 -19.52 47.65 -34.02
N GLU A 407 -20.12 46.47 -34.21
CA GLU A 407 -20.40 45.50 -33.15
C GLU A 407 -19.09 44.89 -32.59
N ILE A 408 -19.07 44.67 -31.27
CA ILE A 408 -17.92 44.10 -30.56
C ILE A 408 -18.06 42.58 -30.55
N GLU A 409 -17.07 41.89 -31.10
CA GLU A 409 -16.99 40.43 -31.16
C GLU A 409 -17.11 39.82 -29.74
N GLY A 410 -18.15 39.01 -29.50
CA GLY A 410 -18.47 38.42 -28.20
C GLY A 410 -19.72 38.96 -27.50
N LEU A 411 -20.30 40.07 -27.98
CA LEU A 411 -21.61 40.59 -27.54
C LEU A 411 -22.73 40.38 -28.58
N GLU A 412 -22.41 39.71 -29.67
CA GLU A 412 -23.36 39.35 -30.73
C GLU A 412 -24.23 38.16 -30.30
N LEU A 413 -25.53 38.23 -30.58
CA LEU A 413 -26.39 37.06 -30.63
C LEU A 413 -26.05 36.29 -31.91
N GLY A 414 -24.99 35.48 -31.86
CA GLY A 414 -24.74 34.48 -32.90
C GLY A 414 -25.94 33.56 -32.95
N ALA A 415 -26.80 33.71 -33.96
CA ALA A 415 -27.83 32.73 -34.25
C ALA A 415 -27.12 31.38 -34.36
N LEU A 416 -27.51 30.42 -33.51
CA LEU A 416 -27.07 29.04 -33.63
C LEU A 416 -27.61 28.51 -34.95
N GLU A 417 -26.88 28.73 -36.04
CA GLU A 417 -27.09 28.00 -37.28
C GLU A 417 -26.90 26.52 -36.95
N SER A 418 -28.00 25.78 -37.01
CA SER A 418 -28.05 24.34 -36.85
C SER A 418 -27.13 23.72 -37.90
N LYS A 419 -25.91 23.34 -37.51
CA LYS A 419 -25.07 22.48 -38.34
C LYS A 419 -25.86 21.21 -38.66
N GLU A 420 -26.15 21.02 -39.94
CA GLU A 420 -26.74 19.79 -40.48
C GLU A 420 -25.94 18.57 -40.00
N PRO A 421 -26.59 17.42 -39.74
CA PRO A 421 -25.92 16.24 -39.24
C PRO A 421 -24.95 15.68 -40.28
N ILE A 422 -23.69 15.54 -39.87
CA ILE A 422 -22.62 14.87 -40.61
C ILE A 422 -23.09 13.46 -40.98
N GLN A 423 -23.31 13.25 -42.28
CA GLN A 423 -23.58 11.94 -42.86
C GLN A 423 -22.32 11.07 -42.69
N GLN A 424 -22.39 10.08 -41.80
CA GLN A 424 -21.35 9.06 -41.63
C GLN A 424 -21.24 8.25 -42.94
N LEU A 425 -20.19 8.49 -43.71
CA LEU A 425 -19.71 7.56 -44.72
C LEU A 425 -19.02 6.39 -44.02
N LEU A 426 -19.72 5.26 -43.92
CA LEU A 426 -19.12 3.95 -43.70
C LEU A 426 -18.45 3.49 -45.01
N PRO A 427 -17.18 3.05 -45.01
CA PRO A 427 -16.63 2.31 -46.12
C PRO A 427 -17.03 0.82 -46.07
N GLU A 428 -17.37 0.28 -47.23
CA GLU A 428 -17.56 -1.17 -47.49
C GLU A 428 -16.27 -1.97 -47.31
#